data_AF-A0A180G1J6-F1
#
_entry.id   AF-A0A180G1J6-F1
#
_cell.length_a   1.000
_cell.length_b   1.000
_cell.length_c   1.000
_cell.angle_alpha   90.00
_cell.angle_beta   90.00
_cell.angle_gamma   90.00
#
_symmetry.space_group_name_H-M   'P 1'
#
loop_
_entity.id
_entity.type
_entity.pdbx_description
1 polymer ?
#
loop_
_entity_poly.entity_id
_entity_poly.type
_entity_poly.pdbx_seq_one_letter_code
_entity_poly.pdbx_strand_id
1 'polypeptide(L)' 'CYEEEEGVLLFYQCNVSDPVAVKAAAKRIQEEGRCPTIIFNNVGILHGKPILELEPKAAKVCFDRTNPINQVSG' A
#
# COMPACT_ATOMS: atom_id res chain seq x y z
N CYS A 1 15.97 1.94 -31.99
CA CYS A 1 14.51 1.88 -31.82
C CYS A 1 14.26 1.01 -30.61
N TYR A 2 13.77 1.56 -29.51
CA TYR A 2 13.37 0.74 -28.37
C TYR A 2 12.05 0.10 -28.74
N GLU A 3 12.00 -1.23 -28.77
CA GLU A 3 10.73 -1.94 -28.85
C GLU A 3 10.03 -1.74 -27.51
N GLU A 4 8.83 -1.16 -27.54
CA GLU A 4 7.98 -1.06 -26.36
C GLU A 4 7.42 -2.46 -26.08
N GLU A 5 7.97 -3.16 -25.09
CA GLU A 5 7.35 -4.37 -24.57
C GLU A 5 6.06 -3.99 -23.82
N GLU A 6 4.91 -4.46 -24.30
CA GLU A 6 3.64 -4.33 -23.56
C GLU A 6 3.71 -5.17 -22.27
N GLY A 7 3.72 -4.49 -21.13
CA GLY A 7 3.70 -5.14 -19.82
C GLY A 7 2.33 -5.71 -19.46
N VAL A 8 2.32 -6.78 -18.65
CA VAL A 8 1.08 -7.34 -18.08
C VAL A 8 0.64 -6.52 -16.86
N LEU A 9 -0.59 -5.98 -16.91
CA LEU A 9 -1.20 -5.23 -15.80
C LEU A 9 -2.31 -6.04 -15.13
N LEU A 10 -2.22 -6.22 -13.81
CA LEU A 10 -3.21 -6.93 -12.99
C LEU A 10 -3.59 -6.09 -11.78
N PHE A 11 -4.85 -6.20 -11.34
CA PHE A 11 -5.38 -5.47 -10.19
C PHE A 11 -5.77 -6.42 -9.05
N TYR A 12 -5.28 -6.09 -7.85
CA TYR A 12 -5.62 -6.79 -6.60
C TYR A 12 -6.11 -5.75 -5.58
N GLN A 13 -7.39 -5.79 -5.23
CA GLN A 13 -7.91 -4.94 -4.17
C GLN A 13 -7.37 -5.42 -2.81
N CYS A 14 -6.70 -4.53 -2.09
CA CYS A 14 -6.13 -4.83 -0.77
C CYS A 14 -6.16 -3.58 0.11
N ASN A 15 -6.71 -3.69 1.32
CA ASN A 15 -6.55 -2.66 2.34
C ASN A 15 -5.13 -2.76 2.92
N VAL A 16 -4.23 -1.89 2.49
CA VAL A 16 -2.82 -1.93 2.91
C VAL A 16 -2.60 -1.62 4.39
N SER A 17 -3.60 -1.07 5.09
CA SER A 17 -3.53 -0.82 6.52
C SER A 17 -3.89 -2.04 7.38
N ASP A 18 -4.26 -3.16 6.75
CA ASP A 18 -4.56 -4.43 7.41
C ASP A 18 -3.46 -5.47 7.09
N PRO A 19 -2.59 -5.82 8.05
CA PRO A 19 -1.51 -6.78 7.84
C PRO A 19 -1.99 -8.17 7.40
N VAL A 20 -3.19 -8.60 7.82
CA VAL A 20 -3.76 -9.89 7.42
C VAL A 20 -4.19 -9.84 5.96
N ALA A 21 -4.84 -8.75 5.54
CA ALA A 21 -5.20 -8.54 4.14
C ALA A 21 -3.98 -8.49 3.22
N VAL A 22 -2.90 -7.80 3.63
CA VAL A 22 -1.63 -7.74 2.88
C VAL A 22 -1.01 -9.13 2.72
N LYS A 23 -0.95 -9.93 3.79
CA LYS A 23 -0.45 -11.32 3.73
C LYS A 23 -1.30 -12.19 2.80
N ALA A 24 -2.63 -12.05 2.86
CA ALA A 24 -3.55 -12.80 1.99
C ALA A 24 -3.38 -12.42 0.51
N ALA A 25 -3.25 -11.12 0.20
CA ALA A 25 -2.99 -10.64 -1.16
C ALA A 25 -1.65 -11.15 -1.70
N ALA A 26 -0.58 -11.08 -0.89
CA ALA A 26 0.73 -11.60 -1.27
C ALA A 26 0.69 -13.11 -1.57
N LYS A 27 -0.01 -13.89 -0.73
CA LYS A 27 -0.20 -15.32 -0.94
C LYS A 27 -0.93 -15.60 -2.26
N ARG A 28 -2.02 -14.89 -2.53
CA ARG A 28 -2.78 -15.03 -3.79
C ARG A 28 -1.90 -14.74 -5.02
N ILE A 29 -1.13 -13.65 -4.99
CA ILE A 29 -0.22 -13.27 -6.08
C ILE A 29 0.80 -14.38 -6.35
N GLN A 30 1.35 -14.99 -5.28
CA GLN A 30 2.30 -16.10 -5.39
C GLN A 30 1.65 -17.39 -5.94
N GLU A 31 0.44 -17.72 -5.48
CA GLU A 31 -0.33 -18.88 -5.98
C GLU A 31 -0.69 -18.74 -7.47
N GLU A 32 -0.87 -17.52 -7.96
CA GLU A 32 -1.04 -17.20 -9.39
C GLU A 32 0.29 -17.21 -10.18
N GLY A 33 1.38 -17.68 -9.57
CA GLY A 33 2.69 -17.84 -10.20
C GLY A 33 3.45 -16.53 -10.40
N ARG A 34 3.10 -15.46 -9.67
CA ARG A 34 3.74 -14.14 -9.78
C ARG A 34 4.70 -13.92 -8.61
N CYS A 35 5.84 -13.31 -8.90
CA CYS A 35 6.86 -12.98 -7.90
C CYS A 35 7.27 -11.50 -8.05
N PRO A 36 6.56 -10.56 -7.40
CA PRO A 36 6.95 -9.15 -7.42
C PRO A 36 8.35 -8.98 -6.82
N THR A 37 9.25 -8.30 -7.53
CA THR A 37 10.61 -8.03 -7.08
C THR A 37 10.78 -6.61 -6.55
N ILE A 38 9.88 -5.70 -6.92
CA ILE A 38 9.89 -4.29 -6.53
C ILE A 38 8.52 -3.96 -5.92
N ILE A 39 8.52 -3.27 -4.78
CA ILE A 39 7.31 -2.81 -4.10
C ILE A 39 7.32 -1.28 -4.08
N PHE A 40 6.29 -0.68 -4.67
CA PHE A 40 6.03 0.75 -4.54
C PHE A 40 5.02 0.97 -3.40
N ASN A 41 5.51 1.30 -2.21
CA ASN A 41 4.64 1.68 -1.09
C ASN A 41 4.19 3.15 -1.22
N ASN A 42 3.32 3.43 -2.18
CA ASN A 42 2.89 4.79 -2.52
C ASN A 42 1.50 5.15 -1.94
N VAL A 43 0.97 4.38 -0.99
CA VAL A 43 -0.32 4.72 -0.39
C VAL A 43 -0.15 5.88 0.58
N GLY A 44 -0.91 6.95 0.37
CA GLY A 44 -0.88 8.13 1.22
C GLY A 44 -2.26 8.73 1.42
N ILE A 45 -2.48 9.25 2.63
CA ILE A 45 -3.68 10.02 3.00
C ILE A 45 -3.21 11.36 3.55
N LEU A 46 -3.73 12.44 2.97
CA LEU A 46 -3.41 13.82 3.37
C LEU A 46 -4.62 14.46 4.05
N HIS A 47 -4.35 15.26 5.08
CA HIS A 47 -5.31 16.20 5.64
C HIS A 47 -4.83 17.64 5.44
N GLY A 48 -5.67 18.51 4.87
CA GLY A 48 -5.29 19.89 4.53
C GLY A 48 -5.44 20.92 5.65
N LYS A 49 -5.63 20.49 6.90
CA LYS A 49 -5.83 21.43 8.02
C LYS A 49 -4.48 21.85 8.61
N PRO A 50 -4.34 23.10 9.10
CA PRO A 50 -3.21 23.48 9.94
C PRO A 50 -3.07 22.53 11.13
N ILE A 51 -1.85 22.30 11.60
CA ILE A 51 -1.57 21.33 12.66
C ILE A 51 -2.34 21.61 13.97
N LEU A 52 -2.58 22.89 14.30
CA LEU A 52 -3.32 23.30 15.50
C LEU A 52 -4.83 23.09 15.38
N GLU A 53 -5.34 22.91 14.16
CA GLU A 53 -6.76 22.68 13.86
C GLU A 53 -7.06 21.22 13.50
N LEU A 54 -6.02 20.39 13.44
CA LEU A 54 -6.13 18.99 13.07
C LEU A 54 -6.54 18.15 14.27
N GLU A 55 -7.66 17.44 14.14
CA GLU A 55 -8.09 16.49 15.15
C GLU A 55 -7.04 15.37 15.32
N PRO A 56 -6.67 15.00 16.56
CA PRO A 56 -5.69 13.94 16.80
C PRO A 56 -6.04 12.62 16.10
N LYS A 57 -7.33 12.30 16.00
CA LYS A 57 -7.82 11.13 15.25
C LYS A 57 -7.47 11.20 13.77
N ALA A 58 -7.59 12.37 13.15
CA ALA A 58 -7.28 12.56 11.74
C ALA A 58 -5.77 12.46 11.48
N ALA A 59 -4.95 13.01 12.37
CA ALA A 59 -3.50 12.86 12.34
C ALA A 59 -3.08 11.39 12.44
N LYS A 60 -3.67 10.64 13.39
CA LYS A 60 -3.41 9.21 13.57
C LYS A 60 -3.75 8.40 12.31
N VAL A 61 -4.92 8.66 11.70
CA VAL A 61 -5.32 7.97 10.46
C VAL A 61 -4.34 8.24 9.32
N CYS A 62 -3.87 9.48 9.15
CA CYS A 62 -2.88 9.80 8.11
C CYS A 62 -1.57 9.04 8.36
N PHE A 63 -1.10 9.03 9.61
CA PHE A 63 0.14 8.33 9.98
C PHE A 63 0.05 6.81 9.78
N ASP A 64 -1.00 6.18 10.34
CA ASP A 64 -1.18 4.73 10.29
C ASP A 64 -1.30 4.20 8.84
N ARG A 65 -1.94 4.98 7.96
CA ARG A 65 -2.29 4.53 6.60
C ARG A 65 -1.28 4.94 5.53
N THR A 66 -0.51 6.00 5.75
CA THR A 66 0.52 6.47 4.81
C THR A 66 1.84 5.72 4.95
N ASN A 67 2.01 4.93 6.03
CA ASN A 67 3.19 4.09 6.21
C ASN A 67 2.84 2.66 6.65
N PRO A 68 2.17 1.88 5.78
CA PRO A 68 1.67 0.55 6.13
C PRO A 68 2.77 -0.50 6.39
N ILE A 69 4.00 -0.32 5.88
CA ILE A 69 5.11 -1.27 6.08
C ILE A 69 5.59 -1.30 7.55
N ASN A 70 5.43 -0.22 8.31
CA ASN A 70 5.78 -0.19 9.73
C ASN A 70 4.88 -1.09 10.61
N GLN A 71 3.78 -1.62 10.06
CA GLN A 71 2.83 -2.47 10.78
C GLN A 71 3.08 -3.98 10.57
N VAL A 72 4.05 -4.36 9.72
CA VAL A 72 4.31 -5.77 9.37
C VAL A 72 5.54 -6.35 10.09
N SER A 73 6.30 -5.53 10.81
CA SER A 73 7.38 -5.96 11.71
C SER A 73 6.80 -6.36 13.07
N GLY A 74 6.31 -7.59 13.16
CA GLY A 74 5.83 -8.24 14.38
C GLY A 74 6.00 -9.75 14.25
#